data_AF-A0A6B3GBQ8-F1
#
_entry.id   AF-A0A6B3GBQ8-F1
#
_cell.length_a   1.000
_cell.length_b   1.000
_cell.length_c   1.000
_cell.angle_alpha   90.00
_cell.angle_beta   90.00
_cell.angle_gamma   90.00
#
_symmetry.space_group_name_H-M   'P 1'
#
loop_
_entity.id
_entity.type
_entity.pdbx_description
1 polymer ?
#
loop_
_entity_poly.entity_id
_entity_poly.type
_entity_poly.pdbx_seq_one_letter_code
_entity_poly.pdbx_strand_id
1 'polypeptide(L)' 'MDKTASGSGVRERLGRSLFARVAGPSGPENRARIHQTPGPRWFGPDRPVRRVHGDASMFIGGLRALLLQSLHPLA' A
#
# COMPACT_ATOMS: atom_id res chain seq x y z
N MET A 1 -1.21 27.74 10.80
CA MET A 1 0.19 27.48 11.17
C MET A 1 0.66 26.30 10.33
N ASP A 2 1.33 26.61 9.23
CA ASP A 2 1.88 25.67 8.25
C ASP A 2 3.07 24.92 8.85
N LYS A 3 3.01 23.59 8.89
CA LYS A 3 4.12 22.75 9.35
C LYS A 3 4.08 21.45 8.55
N THR A 4 5.12 21.24 7.73
CA THR A 4 5.56 20.00 7.05
C THR A 4 4.87 19.56 5.75
N ALA A 5 5.16 20.20 4.61
CA ALA A 5 4.77 19.68 3.28
C ALA A 5 5.95 19.44 2.30
N SER A 6 7.20 19.47 2.75
CA SER A 6 8.37 19.17 1.88
C SER A 6 8.61 17.66 1.68
N GLY A 7 8.44 16.84 2.73
CA GLY A 7 8.68 15.39 2.68
C GLY A 7 7.49 14.54 2.22
N SER A 8 6.26 15.04 2.37
CA SER A 8 5.03 14.31 2.00
C SER A 8 4.93 14.13 0.48
N GLY A 9 5.26 15.17 -0.30
CA GLY A 9 5.20 15.11 -1.76
C GLY A 9 6.14 14.08 -2.39
N VAL A 10 7.35 13.91 -1.85
CA VAL A 10 8.31 12.90 -2.34
C VAL A 10 7.81 11.49 -2.03
N ARG A 11 7.35 11.24 -0.79
CA ARG A 11 6.79 9.95 -0.40
C ARG A 11 5.59 9.57 -1.27
N GLU A 12 4.68 10.51 -1.48
CA GLU A 12 3.48 10.27 -2.29
C GLU A 12 3.85 9.99 -3.76
N ARG A 13 4.79 10.75 -4.33
CA ARG A 13 5.28 10.54 -5.69
C ARG A 13 5.90 9.15 -5.85
N LEU A 14 6.78 8.76 -4.92
CA LEU A 14 7.40 7.43 -4.93
C LEU A 14 6.36 6.32 -4.79
N GLY A 15 5.39 6.47 -3.88
CA GLY A 15 4.29 5.51 -3.69
C GLY A 15 3.46 5.35 -4.97
N ARG A 16 3.12 6.45 -5.64
CA ARG A 16 2.39 6.42 -6.91
C ARG A 16 3.19 5.76 -8.03
N SER A 17 4.48 6.08 -8.12
CA SER A 17 5.41 5.49 -9.09
C SER A 17 5.63 3.99 -8.86
N LEU A 18 5.65 3.53 -7.61
CA LEU A 18 5.71 2.11 -7.27
C LEU A 18 4.40 1.41 -7.64
N PHE A 19 3.27 2.00 -7.22
CA PHE A 19 1.94 1.46 -7.51
C PHE A 19 1.73 1.25 -9.01
N ALA A 20 2.07 2.24 -9.84
CA ALA A 20 1.93 2.13 -11.29
C ALA A 20 2.76 0.97 -11.90
N ARG A 21 3.96 0.72 -11.36
CA ARG A 21 4.83 -0.38 -11.82
C ARG A 21 4.31 -1.75 -11.41
N VAL A 22 3.77 -1.87 -10.20
CA VAL A 22 3.34 -3.16 -9.62
C VAL A 22 1.91 -3.52 -10.04
N ALA A 23 1.00 -2.55 -10.01
CA ALA A 23 -0.42 -2.77 -10.30
C ALA A 23 -0.75 -2.76 -11.81
N GLY A 24 0.17 -2.29 -12.64
CA GLY A 24 0.00 -2.19 -14.08
C GLY A 24 -1.07 -1.17 -14.52
N PRO A 25 -1.45 -1.17 -15.81
CA PRO A 25 -2.34 -0.17 -16.40
C PRO A 25 -3.74 -0.12 -15.74
N SER A 26 -4.31 -1.28 -15.41
CA SER A 26 -5.62 -1.38 -14.75
C SER A 26 -5.56 -1.16 -13.23
N GLY A 27 -4.38 -0.84 -12.68
CA GLY A 27 -4.17 -0.63 -11.25
C GLY A 27 -5.15 0.37 -10.62
N PRO A 28 -5.30 1.60 -11.16
CA PRO A 28 -6.22 2.60 -10.62
C PRO A 28 -7.68 2.12 -10.57
N GLU A 29 -8.15 1.48 -11.64
CA GLU A 29 -9.51 0.94 -11.75
C GLU A 29 -9.76 -0.18 -10.73
N ASN A 30 -8.81 -1.12 -10.63
CA ASN A 30 -8.85 -2.19 -9.66
C ASN A 30 -8.85 -1.66 -8.22
N ARG A 31 -8.04 -0.64 -7.92
CA ARG A 31 -7.99 0.01 -6.62
C ARG A 31 -9.33 0.66 -6.27
N ALA A 32 -9.94 1.38 -7.21
CA ALA A 32 -11.26 1.98 -7.04
C ALA A 32 -12.31 0.90 -6.75
N ARG A 33 -12.37 -0.15 -7.57
CA ARG A 33 -13.29 -1.28 -7.38
C ARG A 33 -13.10 -1.94 -6.00
N ILE A 34 -11.86 -2.22 -5.58
CA ILE A 34 -11.63 -2.90 -4.30
C ILE A 34 -11.96 -1.99 -3.11
N HIS A 35 -11.54 -0.73 -3.12
CA HIS A 35 -11.60 0.12 -1.93
C HIS A 35 -12.82 1.04 -1.84
N GLN A 36 -13.48 1.35 -2.95
CA GLN A 36 -14.61 2.29 -3.01
C GLN A 36 -15.96 1.60 -3.20
N THR A 37 -16.02 0.30 -3.54
CA THR A 37 -17.30 -0.43 -3.56
C THR A 37 -18.01 -0.31 -2.20
N PRO A 38 -19.27 0.16 -2.17
CA PRO A 38 -20.04 0.31 -0.94
C PRO A 38 -20.32 -1.03 -0.25
N GLY A 39 -20.61 -0.97 1.05
CA GLY A 39 -21.02 -2.12 1.85
C GLY A 39 -20.24 -2.29 3.15
N PRO A 40 -20.67 -3.19 4.04
CA PRO A 40 -19.97 -3.49 5.29
C PRO A 40 -18.52 -3.91 5.05
N ARG A 41 -17.58 -3.39 5.85
CA ARG A 41 -16.15 -3.73 5.80
C ARG A 41 -15.70 -4.19 7.18
N TRP A 42 -14.87 -5.23 7.25
CA TRP A 42 -14.23 -5.63 8.51
C TRP A 42 -13.38 -4.49 9.10
N PHE A 43 -12.77 -3.68 8.23
CA PHE A 43 -11.98 -2.51 8.60
C PHE A 43 -12.53 -1.25 7.94
N GLY A 44 -13.21 -0.42 8.74
CA GLY A 44 -13.69 0.91 8.34
C GLY A 44 -12.55 1.88 8.01
N PRO A 45 -12.86 3.04 7.38
CA PRO A 45 -11.88 3.99 6.87
C PRO A 45 -10.88 4.48 7.94
N ASP A 46 -11.33 4.64 9.18
CA ASP A 46 -10.51 5.18 10.28
C ASP A 46 -9.63 4.13 10.96
N ARG A 47 -9.75 2.85 10.58
CA ARG A 47 -8.97 1.79 11.22
C ARG A 47 -7.50 1.89 10.84
N PRO A 48 -6.56 1.87 11.81
CA PRO A 48 -5.12 2.01 11.56
C PRO A 48 -4.57 1.03 10.53
N VAL A 49 -5.14 -0.19 10.49
CA VAL A 49 -4.80 -1.23 9.51
C VAL A 49 -4.87 -0.70 8.07
N ARG A 50 -5.82 0.16 7.71
CA ARG A 50 -5.94 0.71 6.35
C ARG A 50 -4.82 1.70 6.03
N ARG A 51 -4.36 2.46 7.02
CA ARG A 51 -3.23 3.39 6.85
C ARG A 51 -1.92 2.62 6.64
N VAL A 52 -1.66 1.63 7.48
CA VAL A 52 -0.43 0.82 7.41
C VAL A 52 -0.42 -0.01 6.11
N HIS A 53 -1.51 -0.71 5.81
CA HIS A 53 -1.60 -1.58 4.62
C HIS A 53 -1.68 -0.81 3.30
N GLY A 54 -2.05 0.46 3.34
CA GLY A 54 -2.10 1.33 2.16
C GLY A 54 -0.78 2.04 1.85
N ASP A 55 0.22 1.96 2.72
CA ASP A 55 1.51 2.62 2.51
C ASP A 55 2.45 1.79 1.63
N ALA A 56 3.25 2.47 0.80
CA ALA A 56 4.21 1.84 -0.11
C ALA A 56 5.26 0.99 0.60
N SER A 57 5.56 1.25 1.88
CA SER A 57 6.48 0.45 2.70
C SER A 57 6.04 -1.02 2.84
N MET A 58 4.75 -1.32 2.73
CA MET A 58 4.26 -2.71 2.75
C MET A 58 4.75 -3.55 1.58
N PHE A 59 5.07 -2.93 0.44
CA PHE A 59 5.66 -3.65 -0.68
C PHE A 59 7.04 -4.20 -0.30
N ILE A 60 7.89 -3.36 0.29
CA ILE A 60 9.22 -3.77 0.77
C ILE A 60 9.09 -4.79 1.91
N GLY A 61 8.17 -4.57 2.84
CA GLY A 61 7.88 -5.52 3.92
C GLY A 61 7.48 -6.90 3.39
N GLY A 62 6.61 -6.94 2.38
CA GLY A 62 6.18 -8.17 1.71
C GLY A 62 7.32 -8.88 0.99
N LEU A 63 8.14 -8.16 0.21
CA LEU A 63 9.32 -8.75 -0.43
C LEU A 63 10.29 -9.35 0.60
N ARG A 64 10.57 -8.62 1.68
CA ARG A 64 11.40 -9.13 2.79
C ARG A 64 10.79 -10.39 3.40
N ALA A 65 9.48 -10.40 3.64
CA ALA A 65 8.79 -11.56 4.20
C ALA A 65 8.90 -12.77 3.26
N LEU A 66 8.72 -12.59 1.95
CA LEU A 66 8.87 -13.67 0.97
C LEU A 66 10.30 -14.22 0.91
N LEU A 67 11.30 -13.35 0.93
CA LEU A 67 12.70 -13.75 0.97
C LEU A 67 13.01 -14.52 2.25
N LEU A 68 12.58 -14.02 3.41
CA LEU A 68 12.73 -14.73 4.68
C LEU A 68 11.98 -16.06 4.69
N GLN A 69 10.78 -16.11 4.12
CA GLN A 69 9.99 -17.32 3.99
C GLN A 69 10.69 -18.36 3.10
N SER A 70 11.38 -17.94 2.04
CA SER A 70 12.15 -18.86 1.19
C SER A 70 13.36 -19.51 1.89
N LEU A 71 13.82 -18.93 3.00
CA LEU A 71 14.88 -19.51 3.84
C LEU A 71 14.33 -20.51 4.86
N HIS A 72 13.01 -20.68 4.95
CA HIS A 72 12.41 -21.58 5.92
C HIS A 72 12.70 -23.04 5.53
N PRO A 73 13.39 -23.82 6.38
CA PRO A 73 13.95 -25.12 6.01
C PRO A 73 12.92 -26.23 5.75
N LEU A 74 11.66 -25.99 6.08
CA LEU A 74 10.53 -26.92 5.94
C LEU A 74 9.32 -26.28 5.25
N ALA A 75 9.54 -25.21 4.47
CA ALA A 75 8.47 -24.59 3.69
C ALA A 75 7.95 -25.52 2.58
#